data_AF-A0A928J160-F1
#
_entry.id   AF-A0A928J160-F1
#
_cell.length_a   1.000
_cell.length_b   1.000
_cell.length_c   1.000
_cell.angle_alpha   90.00
_cell.angle_beta   90.00
_cell.angle_gamma   90.00
#
_symmetry.space_group_name_H-M   'P 1'
#
loop_
_entity.id
_entity.type
_entity.pdbx_description
1 polymer ?
#
loop_
_entity_poly.entity_id
_entity_poly.type
_entity_poly.pdbx_seq_one_letter_code
_entity_poly.pdbx_strand_id
1 'polypeptide(L)' 'MGTVAFTGYRPNKLPFVEDKKDELYVSFRKRLRQVIDRLVERGYTEFVSGIAMGFDTWVAEDVIEIKKT' A
#
# COMPACT_ATOMS: atom_id res chain seq x y z
N MET A 1 0.89 -9.14 -18.72
CA MET A 1 0.29 -7.82 -18.40
C MET A 1 -0.98 -8.09 -17.62
N GLY A 2 -1.14 -7.51 -16.44
CA GLY A 2 -2.26 -7.77 -15.56
C GLY A 2 -2.54 -6.60 -14.62
N THR A 3 -3.75 -6.55 -14.10
CA THR A 3 -4.23 -5.51 -13.20
C THR A 3 -4.24 -6.06 -11.77
N VAL A 4 -3.74 -5.28 -10.80
CA VAL A 4 -3.80 -5.63 -9.37
C VAL A 4 -4.84 -4.76 -8.69
N ALA A 5 -5.79 -5.39 -8.01
CA ALA A 5 -6.70 -4.70 -7.10
C ALA A 5 -6.21 -4.86 -5.66
N PHE A 6 -6.14 -3.74 -4.93
CA PHE A 6 -5.85 -3.72 -3.51
C PHE A 6 -7.10 -3.42 -2.70
N THR A 7 -7.20 -4.03 -1.52
CA THR A 7 -8.23 -3.73 -0.52
C THR A 7 -7.70 -4.11 0.86
N GLY A 8 -8.19 -3.44 1.91
CA GLY A 8 -7.78 -3.73 3.27
C GLY A 8 -8.66 -3.11 4.34
N TYR A 9 -8.19 -3.19 5.59
CA TYR A 9 -8.93 -2.68 6.73
C TYR A 9 -8.87 -1.16 6.84
N ARG A 10 -9.96 -0.59 7.38
CA ARG A 10 -10.00 0.80 7.86
C ARG A 10 -9.07 0.97 9.07
N PRO A 11 -8.55 2.18 9.36
CA PRO A 11 -7.61 2.42 10.45
C PRO A 11 -8.10 1.90 11.80
N ASN A 12 -9.39 2.05 12.10
CA ASN A 12 -9.99 1.61 13.36
C ASN A 12 -10.05 0.08 13.55
N LYS A 13 -9.74 -0.72 12.52
CA LYS A 13 -9.67 -2.19 12.59
C LYS A 13 -8.24 -2.71 12.59
N LEU A 14 -7.25 -1.84 12.50
CA LEU A 14 -5.85 -2.22 12.49
C LEU A 14 -5.29 -2.25 13.93
N PRO A 15 -4.30 -3.10 14.20
CA PRO A 15 -3.70 -3.22 15.54
C PRO A 15 -2.66 -2.13 15.84
N PHE A 16 -2.65 -1.05 15.06
CA PHE A 16 -1.69 0.05 15.11
C PHE A 16 -2.37 1.35 14.72
N VAL A 17 -1.76 2.47 15.10
CA VAL A 17 -2.20 3.81 14.66
C VAL A 17 -1.36 4.29 13.49
N GLU A 18 -1.91 5.20 12.69
CA GLU A 18 -1.20 5.85 11.59
C GLU A 18 -0.16 6.86 12.13
N ASP A 19 0.93 6.36 12.70
CA ASP A 19 2.00 7.16 13.29
C ASP A 19 3.37 6.58 12.89
N LYS A 20 4.27 7.44 12.42
CA LYS A 20 5.66 7.07 12.06
C LYS A 20 6.50 6.63 13.26
N LYS A 21 6.00 6.76 14.49
CA LYS A 21 6.59 6.24 15.73
C LYS A 21 6.01 4.90 16.16
N ASP A 22 4.89 4.46 15.59
CA ASP A 22 4.31 3.15 15.85
C ASP A 22 5.07 2.09 15.03
N GLU A 23 5.78 1.20 15.72
CA GLU A 23 6.63 0.18 15.09
C GLU A 23 5.84 -0.77 14.18
N LEU A 24 4.59 -1.09 14.54
CA LEU A 24 3.73 -1.96 13.76
C LEU A 24 3.28 -1.25 12.48
N TYR A 25 2.92 0.03 12.56
CA TYR A 25 2.61 0.83 11.38
C TYR A 25 3.82 0.94 10.43
N VAL A 26 5.00 1.27 10.96
CA VAL A 26 6.22 1.38 10.16
C VAL A 26 6.57 0.04 9.49
N SER A 27 6.52 -1.05 10.24
CA SER A 27 6.75 -2.41 9.72
C SER A 27 5.75 -2.78 8.63
N PHE A 28 4.47 -2.44 8.84
CA PHE A 28 3.41 -2.66 7.89
C PHE A 28 3.64 -1.90 6.57
N ARG A 29 3.90 -0.58 6.64
CA ARG A 29 4.15 0.24 5.45
C ARG A 29 5.39 -0.23 4.69
N LYS A 30 6.46 -0.63 5.38
CA LYS A 30 7.65 -1.24 4.75
C LYS A 30 7.31 -2.51 3.98
N ARG A 31 6.50 -3.39 4.57
CA ARG A 31 6.08 -4.64 3.90
C ARG A 31 5.14 -4.39 2.73
N LEU A 32 4.23 -3.42 2.85
CA LEU A 32 3.35 -3.02 1.75
C LEU A 32 4.18 -2.52 0.56
N ARG A 33 5.17 -1.64 0.79
CA ARG A 33 6.08 -1.18 -0.26
C ARG A 33 6.81 -2.32 -0.96
N GLN A 34 7.39 -3.26 -0.21
CA GLN A 34 8.04 -4.46 -0.76
C GLN A 34 7.11 -5.36 -1.59
N VAL A 35 5.81 -5.37 -1.28
CA VAL A 35 4.82 -6.10 -2.10
C VAL A 35 4.62 -5.38 -3.43
N ILE A 36 4.47 -4.06 -3.41
CA ILE A 36 4.27 -3.27 -4.62
C ILE A 36 5.51 -3.35 -5.52
N ASP A 37 6.71 -3.19 -4.97
CA ASP A 37 7.97 -3.27 -5.72
C ASP A 37 8.08 -4.63 -6.46
N ARG A 38 7.78 -5.74 -5.77
CA ARG A 38 7.78 -7.08 -6.38
C ARG A 38 6.72 -7.25 -7.47
N LEU A 39 5.58 -6.59 -7.36
CA LEU A 39 4.56 -6.61 -8.41
C LEU A 39 5.03 -5.83 -9.63
N VAL A 40 5.67 -4.68 -9.42
CA VAL A 40 6.28 -3.88 -10.50
C VAL A 40 7.40 -4.68 -11.19
N GLU A 41 8.30 -5.31 -10.44
CA GLU A 41 9.36 -6.19 -10.98
C GLU A 41 8.79 -7.36 -11.81
N ARG A 42 7.60 -7.84 -11.47
CA ARG A 42 6.88 -8.88 -12.22
C ARG A 42 6.14 -8.36 -13.45
N GLY A 43 6.25 -7.07 -13.76
CA GLY A 43 5.65 -6.44 -14.95
C GLY A 43 4.18 -6.05 -14.79
N TYR A 44 3.68 -5.89 -13.57
CA TYR A 44 2.36 -5.31 -13.34
C TYR A 44 2.44 -3.78 -13.45
N THR A 45 1.57 -3.21 -14.28
CA THR A 45 1.57 -1.77 -14.61
C THR A 45 0.26 -1.08 -14.23
N GLU A 46 -0.78 -1.83 -13.93
CA GLU A 46 -2.10 -1.31 -13.55
C GLU A 46 -2.46 -1.70 -12.12
N PHE A 47 -2.82 -0.69 -11.33
CA PHE A 47 -3.19 -0.83 -9.93
C PHE A 47 -4.51 -0.13 -9.66
N VAL A 48 -5.43 -0.82 -8.98
CA VAL A 48 -6.77 -0.34 -8.64
C VAL A 48 -6.92 -0.32 -7.12
N SER A 49 -7.45 0.77 -6.59
CA SER A 49 -7.72 0.97 -5.16
C SER A 49 -9.14 1.52 -4.97
N GLY A 50 -9.80 1.16 -3.86
CA GLY A 50 -11.11 1.69 -3.50
C GLY A 50 -11.08 3.12 -2.93
N ILE A 51 -9.89 3.70 -2.71
CA ILE A 51 -9.67 5.05 -2.12
C ILE A 51 -10.39 5.23 -0.77
N ALA A 52 -10.59 4.13 -0.06
CA ALA A 52 -11.04 4.12 1.32
C ALA A 52 -9.91 4.61 2.26
N MET A 53 -10.22 5.53 3.18
CA MET A 53 -9.27 5.92 4.24
C MET A 53 -8.64 4.69 4.91
N GLY A 54 -7.31 4.71 5.04
CA GLY A 54 -6.48 3.63 5.58
C GLY A 54 -5.73 2.90 4.47
N PHE A 55 -5.84 1.57 4.44
CA PHE A 55 -5.07 0.74 3.52
C PHE A 55 -5.15 1.16 2.05
N ASP A 56 -6.36 1.41 1.55
CA ASP A 56 -6.59 1.74 0.14
C ASP A 56 -5.94 3.07 -0.26
N THR A 57 -5.93 4.08 0.62
CA THR A 57 -5.21 5.34 0.36
C THR A 57 -3.70 5.15 0.45
N TRP A 58 -3.19 4.43 1.45
CA TRP A 58 -1.77 4.19 1.64
C TRP A 58 -1.11 3.45 0.47
N VAL A 59 -1.77 2.42 -0.06
CA VAL A 59 -1.27 1.68 -1.22
C VAL A 59 -1.30 2.52 -2.49
N ALA A 60 -2.32 3.37 -2.66
CA ALA A 60 -2.41 4.27 -3.81
C ALA A 60 -1.28 5.31 -3.79
N GLU A 61 -1.00 5.90 -2.62
CA GLU A 61 0.12 6.81 -2.41
C GLU A 61 1.47 6.15 -2.75
N ASP A 62 1.72 4.95 -2.22
CA ASP A 62 2.97 4.22 -2.49
C ASP A 62 3.17 3.93 -3.98
N VAL A 63 2.10 3.48 -4.67
CA VAL A 63 2.15 3.23 -6.13
C VAL A 63 2.46 4.53 -6.90
N ILE A 64 1.83 5.64 -6.51
CA ILE A 64 2.08 6.95 -7.12
C ILE A 64 3.53 7.39 -6.89
N GLU A 65 4.08 7.18 -5.70
CA GLU A 65 5.48 7.50 -5.39
C GLU A 65 6.47 6.66 -6.21
N ILE A 66 6.23 5.35 -6.37
CA ILE A 66 7.06 4.50 -7.22
C ILE A 66 7.06 5.02 -8.65
N LYS A 67 5.90 5.39 -9.19
CA LYS A 67 5.78 5.88 -10.56
C LYS A 67 6.57 7.17 -10.82
N LYS A 68 6.85 7.97 -9.78
CA LYS A 68 7.64 9.21 -9.91
C LYS A 68 9.15 8.96 -9.91
N THR A 69 9.59 7.75 -9.60
CA THR A 69 11.01 7.35 -9.57
C THR A 69 11.43 6.85 -10.94
#